data_AF-A0A8J5QIA8-F1
#
_entry.id   AF-A0A8J5QIA8-F1
#
_cell.length_a   1.000
_cell.length_b   1.000
_cell.length_c   1.000
_cell.angle_alpha   90.00
_cell.angle_beta   90.00
_cell.angle_gamma   90.00
#
_symmetry.space_group_name_H-M   'P 1'
#
loop_
_entity.id
_entity.type
_entity.pdbx_description
1 polymer ?
#
loop_
_entity_poly.entity_id
_entity_poly.type
_entity_poly.pdbx_seq_one_letter_code
_entity_poly.pdbx_strand_id
1 'polypeptide(L)'
;MAYKKVGPPPRGLPPLPRFRPKKTLNASTGGANNECMIVMSSLLNCWASNGESASICERFATELKQCMAVQKKGNKGGSGSSNDSERLYPKLRGKVHD
;
A
#
# COMPACT_ATOMS: atom_id res chain seq x y z
N MET A 1 7.07 -33.20 3.40
CA MET A 1 6.92 -32.33 4.58
C MET A 1 5.47 -32.39 5.01
N ALA A 2 5.18 -32.98 6.18
CA ALA A 2 3.81 -33.13 6.68
C ALA A 2 3.33 -31.80 7.28
N TYR A 3 2.31 -31.16 6.68
CA TYR A 3 1.65 -30.02 7.29
C TYR A 3 0.73 -30.52 8.40
N LYS A 4 0.99 -30.09 9.63
CA LYS A 4 0.12 -30.35 10.78
C LYS A 4 -1.18 -29.56 10.53
N LYS A 5 -2.32 -30.24 10.37
CA LYS A 5 -3.64 -29.57 10.34
C LYS A 5 -3.86 -28.90 11.70
N VAL A 6 -3.48 -27.63 11.80
CA VAL A 6 -3.91 -26.78 12.90
C VAL A 6 -5.40 -26.52 12.69
N GLY A 7 -6.21 -26.80 13.71
CA GLY A 7 -7.63 -26.45 13.71
C GLY A 7 -7.83 -24.94 13.52
N PRO A 8 -9.07 -24.47 13.30
CA PRO A 8 -9.32 -23.04 13.19
C PRO A 8 -8.75 -22.32 14.42
N PRO A 9 -8.03 -21.21 14.23
CA PRO A 9 -7.40 -20.50 15.34
C PRO A 9 -8.45 -20.13 16.39
N PRO A 10 -8.07 -20.08 17.68
CA PRO A 10 -8.98 -19.71 18.76
C PRO A 10 -9.66 -18.37 18.44
N ARG A 11 -10.98 -18.33 18.60
CA ARG A 11 -11.86 -17.22 18.16
C ARG A 11 -11.67 -15.92 18.96
N GLY A 12 -10.82 -15.90 19.98
CA GLY A 12 -10.63 -14.77 20.88
C GLY A 12 -9.16 -14.39 20.99
N LEU A 13 -8.88 -13.09 20.89
CA LEU A 13 -7.60 -12.55 21.29
C LEU A 13 -7.54 -12.47 22.83
N PRO A 14 -6.35 -12.66 23.44
CA PRO A 14 -6.14 -12.31 24.84
C PRO A 14 -6.42 -10.81 25.06
N PRO A 15 -6.66 -10.39 26.31
CA PRO A 15 -6.85 -8.98 26.62
C PRO A 15 -5.61 -8.17 26.24
N LEU A 16 -5.79 -7.25 25.28
CA LEU A 16 -4.76 -6.36 24.78
C LEU A 16 -4.94 -4.98 25.41
N PRO A 17 -3.84 -4.26 25.71
CA PRO A 17 -3.92 -2.90 26.22
C PRO A 17 -4.40 -1.90 25.15
N ARG A 18 -4.09 -2.14 23.87
CA ARG A 18 -4.51 -1.30 22.73
C ARG A 18 -4.80 -2.14 21.51
N PHE A 19 -5.96 -1.91 20.88
CA PHE A 19 -6.34 -2.58 19.64
C PHE A 19 -6.18 -1.61 18.47
N ARG A 20 -5.00 -1.65 17.86
CA ARG A 20 -4.68 -0.83 16.69
C ARG A 20 -3.91 -1.69 15.67
N PRO A 21 -4.21 -1.55 14.37
CA PRO A 21 -3.40 -2.18 13.34
C PRO A 21 -1.98 -1.59 13.36
N LYS A 22 -0.95 -2.45 13.34
CA LYS A 22 0.47 -2.01 13.39
C LYS A 22 0.87 -1.11 12.22
N LYS A 23 0.27 -1.33 11.05
CA LYS A 23 0.45 -0.50 9.86
C LYS A 23 -0.91 -0.26 9.24
N THR A 24 -1.29 1.00 9.10
CA THR A 24 -2.44 1.37 8.28
C THR A 24 -1.94 1.43 6.84
N LEU A 25 -2.32 0.45 6.04
CA LEU A 25 -2.06 0.50 4.60
C LEU A 25 -3.00 1.54 4.01
N ASN A 26 -2.55 2.78 3.95
CA ASN A 26 -3.16 3.73 3.04
C ASN A 26 -2.92 3.17 1.63
N ALA A 27 -3.97 2.99 0.83
CA ALA A 27 -3.87 2.48 -0.55
C ALA A 27 -2.89 3.29 -1.42
N SER A 28 -2.48 4.48 -0.96
CA SER A 28 -1.48 5.34 -1.60
C SER A 28 -0.05 5.18 -1.07
N THR A 29 0.17 4.52 0.06
CA THR A 29 1.49 4.36 0.69
C THR A 29 2.08 2.95 0.45
N GLY A 30 1.24 1.96 0.11
CA GLY A 30 1.65 0.56 -0.08
C GLY A 30 2.10 0.17 -1.49
N GLY A 31 2.53 1.12 -2.32
CA GLY A 31 2.82 0.85 -3.74
C GLY A 31 1.69 1.31 -4.66
N ALA A 32 1.13 2.51 -4.40
CA ALA A 32 0.42 3.19 -5.47
C ALA A 32 1.42 3.35 -6.61
N ASN A 33 1.10 2.68 -7.71
CA ASN A 33 1.76 2.85 -8.98
C ASN A 33 1.67 4.33 -9.32
N ASN A 34 2.70 5.09 -8.95
CA ASN A 34 2.82 6.49 -9.34
C ASN A 34 2.75 6.46 -10.86
N GLU A 35 1.83 7.23 -11.44
CA GLU A 35 1.62 7.29 -12.89
C GLU A 35 2.96 7.43 -13.65
N CYS A 36 3.89 8.21 -13.10
CA CYS A 36 5.23 8.39 -13.68
C CYS A 36 6.09 7.13 -13.63
N MET A 37 5.93 6.25 -12.64
CA MET A 37 6.65 4.97 -12.58
C MET A 37 6.19 4.02 -13.68
N ILE A 38 4.91 4.07 -14.06
CA ILE A 38 4.38 3.29 -15.20
C ILE A 38 4.94 3.83 -16.52
N VAL A 39 4.97 5.16 -16.68
CA VAL A 39 5.57 5.78 -17.87
C VAL A 39 7.08 5.50 -17.92
N MET A 40 7.77 5.52 -16.77
CA MET A 40 9.19 5.21 -16.69
C MET A 40 9.49 3.76 -17.08
N SER A 41 8.71 2.78 -16.60
CA SER A 41 8.89 1.37 -16.99
C SER A 41 8.61 1.16 -18.49
N SER A 42 7.65 1.88 -19.05
CA SER A 42 7.34 1.84 -20.49
C SER A 42 8.48 2.41 -21.33
N LEU A 43 9.09 3.53 -20.90
CA LEU A 43 10.27 4.11 -21.55
C LEU A 43 11.47 3.14 -21.52
N LEU A 44 11.73 2.51 -20.37
CA LEU A 44 12.80 1.51 -20.23
C LEU A 44 12.60 0.30 -21.13
N ASN A 45 11.36 -0.19 -21.27
CA ASN A 45 11.04 -1.26 -22.23
C ASN A 45 11.26 -0.83 -23.69
N CYS A 46 10.97 0.43 -24.01
CA CYS A 46 11.21 0.99 -25.34
C CYS A 46 12.70 1.02 -25.68
N TRP A 47 13.54 1.48 -24.74
CA TRP A 47 15.00 1.45 -24.91
C TRP A 47 15.58 0.05 -24.95
N ALA A 48 15.04 -0.88 -24.15
CA ALA A 48 15.45 -2.28 -24.19
C ALA A 48 15.20 -2.93 -25.56
N SER A 49 14.14 -2.52 -26.27
CA SER A 49 13.76 -3.10 -27.56
C SER A 49 14.40 -2.40 -28.76
N ASN A 50 14.57 -1.07 -28.70
CA ASN A 50 14.94 -0.25 -29.87
C ASN A 50 16.32 0.42 -29.76
N GLY A 51 17.00 0.24 -28.63
CA GLY A 51 18.24 0.94 -28.32
C GLY A 51 18.01 2.25 -27.56
N GLU A 52 19.08 2.68 -26.90
CA GLU A 52 19.17 3.96 -26.20
C GLU A 52 18.88 5.12 -27.17
N SER A 53 18.00 6.03 -26.74
CA SER A 53 17.68 7.27 -27.47
C SER A 53 17.06 7.11 -28.86
N ALA A 54 16.46 5.96 -29.18
CA ALA A 54 15.65 5.79 -30.38
C ALA A 54 14.50 6.82 -30.45
N SER A 55 14.30 7.45 -31.60
CA SER A 55 13.28 8.50 -31.83
C SER A 55 11.85 8.00 -31.55
N ILE A 56 11.61 6.70 -31.69
CA ILE A 56 10.34 6.03 -31.38
C ILE A 56 9.98 6.17 -29.88
N CYS A 57 10.98 6.29 -29.00
CA CYS A 57 10.79 6.40 -27.56
C CYS A 57 10.63 7.86 -27.06
N GLU A 58 10.68 8.86 -27.95
CA GLU A 58 10.65 10.27 -27.58
C GLU A 58 9.33 10.67 -26.89
N ARG A 59 8.21 10.09 -27.34
CA ARG A 59 6.89 10.32 -26.74
C ARG A 59 6.87 9.96 -25.24
N PHE A 60 7.35 8.76 -24.89
CA PHE A 60 7.44 8.32 -23.49
C PHE A 60 8.37 9.21 -22.65
N ALA A 61 9.45 9.72 -23.25
CA ALA A 61 10.34 10.66 -22.57
C ALA A 61 9.66 12.02 -22.30
N THR A 62 8.83 12.52 -23.22
CA THR A 62 8.06 13.75 -23.01
C THR A 62 6.98 13.59 -21.95
N GLU A 63 6.26 12.48 -21.95
CA GLU A 63 5.23 12.17 -20.95
C GLU A 63 5.84 12.01 -19.56
N LEU A 64 7.00 11.37 -19.44
CA LEU A 64 7.70 11.22 -18.17
C LEU A 64 8.09 12.58 -17.57
N LYS A 65 8.60 13.51 -18.41
CA LYS A 65 8.95 14.87 -17.97
C LYS A 65 7.72 15.64 -17.47
N GLN A 66 6.60 15.55 -18.18
CA GLN A 66 5.35 16.18 -17.76
C GLN A 66 4.85 15.60 -16.45
N CYS A 67 4.87 14.27 -16.32
CA CYS A 67 4.42 13.59 -15.11
C CYS A 67 5.27 13.99 -13.89
N MET A 68 6.60 14.01 -14.01
CA MET A 68 7.48 14.40 -12.91
C MET A 68 7.35 15.88 -12.52
N ALA A 69 6.96 16.76 -13.44
CA ALA A 69 6.70 18.16 -13.14
C ALA A 69 5.43 18.39 -12.30
N VAL A 70 4.43 17.51 -12.42
CA VAL A 70 3.12 17.64 -11.76
C VAL A 70 3.09 16.95 -10.38
N GLN A 71 3.86 15.88 -10.17
CA GLN A 71 3.80 15.01 -8.99
C GLN A 71 4.55 15.56 -7.75
N LYS A 72 4.18 16.76 -7.27
CA LYS A 72 4.50 17.21 -5.90
C LYS A 72 3.25 17.48 -5.08
N LYS A 73 2.30 16.53 -5.02
CA LYS A 73 1.16 16.54 -4.08
C LYS A 73 0.72 15.09 -3.84
N GLY A 74 0.58 14.57 -2.64
CA GLY A 74 0.67 15.14 -1.31
C GLY A 74 0.64 14.00 -0.30
N ASN A 75 1.08 14.30 0.92
CA ASN A 75 1.00 13.38 2.05
C ASN A 75 -0.48 13.10 2.32
N LYS A 76 -1.01 11.98 1.83
CA LYS A 76 -2.39 11.59 2.13
C LYS A 76 -2.44 11.24 3.61
N GLY A 77 -3.15 12.09 4.37
CA GLY A 77 -3.33 11.96 5.81
C GLY A 77 -3.72 10.53 6.19
N GLY A 78 -3.24 10.08 7.36
CA GLY A 78 -3.46 8.73 7.86
C GLY A 78 -4.94 8.34 7.83
N SER A 79 -5.24 7.11 7.41
CA SER A 79 -6.60 6.57 7.51
C SER A 79 -7.07 6.57 8.96
N GLY A 80 -8.30 7.05 9.20
CA GLY A 80 -8.90 7.18 10.55
C GLY A 80 -9.19 5.84 11.26
N SER A 81 -8.86 4.71 10.65
CA SER A 81 -9.12 3.36 11.14
C SER A 81 -8.57 3.09 12.55
N SER A 82 -7.46 3.73 12.92
CA SER A 82 -6.87 3.54 14.23
C SER A 82 -7.72 4.07 15.39
N ASN A 83 -8.54 5.10 15.17
CA ASN A 83 -9.37 5.70 16.23
C ASN A 83 -10.63 4.87 16.49
N ASP A 84 -11.28 4.39 15.43
CA ASP A 84 -12.46 3.53 15.56
C ASP A 84 -12.12 2.14 16.13
N SER A 85 -10.96 1.59 15.78
CA SER A 85 -10.51 0.29 16.29
C SER A 85 -10.38 0.28 17.81
N GLU A 86 -9.78 1.32 18.39
CA GLU A 86 -9.58 1.40 19.84
C GLU A 86 -10.89 1.74 20.57
N ARG A 87 -11.74 2.59 19.99
CA ARG A 87 -13.05 2.93 20.55
C ARG A 87 -13.99 1.73 20.63
N LEU A 88 -13.94 0.83 19.65
CA LEU A 88 -14.82 -0.34 19.60
C LEU A 88 -14.27 -1.55 20.35
N TYR A 89 -12.98 -1.52 20.75
CA TYR A 89 -12.32 -2.65 21.40
C TYR A 89 -13.05 -3.18 22.66
N PRO A 90 -13.59 -2.35 23.56
CA PRO A 90 -14.32 -2.83 24.74
C PRO A 90 -15.57 -3.64 24.38
N LYS A 91 -16.19 -3.38 23.23
CA LYS A 91 -17.37 -4.11 22.74
C LYS A 91 -16.99 -5.39 21.99
N LEU A 92 -15.85 -5.39 21.30
CA LEU A 92 -15.35 -6.52 20.50
C LEU A 92 -14.68 -7.61 21.36
N ARG A 93 -14.06 -7.25 22.48
CA ARG A 93 -13.34 -8.20 23.36
C ARG A 93 -14.26 -9.11 24.20
N GLY A 94 -15.57 -8.86 24.21
CA GLY A 94 -16.53 -9.58 25.06
C GLY A 94 -16.53 -9.10 26.52
N LYS A 95 -17.41 -9.69 27.34
CA LYS A 95 -17.55 -9.35 28.77
C LYS A 95 -16.28 -9.76 29.52
N VAL A 96 -15.48 -8.78 29.91
CA VAL A 96 -14.50 -8.92 30.98
C VAL A 96 -15.31 -8.72 32.26
N HIS A 97 -15.51 -9.76 33.06
CA HIS A 97 -15.93 -9.56 34.44
C HIS A 97 -14.77 -8.87 35.15
N ASP A 98 -15.03 -7.70 35.75
CA ASP A 98 -14.10 -7.04 36.67
C ASP A 98 -13.72 -7.95 37.85
#